data_AF-A0A2D8RDI9-F1
#
_entry.id   AF-A0A2D8RDI9-F1
#
_cell.length_a   1.000
_cell.length_b   1.000
_cell.length_c   1.000
_cell.angle_alpha   90.00
_cell.angle_beta   90.00
_cell.angle_gamma   90.00
#
_symmetry.space_group_name_H-M   'P 1'
#
loop_
_entity.id
_entity.type
_entity.pdbx_description
1 polymer ?
#
loop_
_entity_poly.entity_id
_entity_poly.type
_entity_poly.pdbx_seq_one_letter_code
_entity_poly.pdbx_strand_id
1 'polypeptide(L)'
;MLRKVRKKTVWRGIVGALVVGIIIWVLSFSFIRNSAIYTVASKHIAESSSVETNFGPVRSLYMMPWGISYRVNGVEGKSSVKFFVVGADSSGFVEIYLGQEYGIWEVKNEVNGHQFF
;
A
#
# COMPACT_ATOMS: atom_id res chain seq x y z
N MET A 1 2.95 -28.12 -40.25
CA MET A 1 3.51 -28.45 -38.91
C MET A 1 4.16 -27.26 -38.18
N LEU A 2 4.73 -26.27 -38.87
CA LEU A 2 5.47 -25.13 -38.28
C LEU A 2 4.65 -24.13 -37.43
N ARG A 3 3.34 -23.97 -37.69
CA ARG A 3 2.47 -23.04 -36.92
C ARG A 3 2.23 -23.46 -35.47
N LYS A 4 2.24 -24.77 -35.17
CA LYS A 4 2.01 -25.31 -33.81
C LYS A 4 3.22 -25.07 -32.89
N VAL A 5 4.44 -25.13 -33.44
CA VAL A 5 5.68 -24.93 -32.70
C VAL A 5 5.86 -23.45 -32.30
N ARG A 6 5.60 -22.50 -33.22
CA ARG A 6 5.64 -21.05 -32.91
C ARG A 6 4.67 -20.66 -31.80
N LYS A 7 3.43 -21.19 -31.82
CA LYS A 7 2.45 -20.91 -30.75
C LYS A 7 2.95 -21.41 -29.39
N LYS A 8 3.48 -22.64 -29.28
CA LYS A 8 4.01 -23.16 -28.00
C LYS A 8 5.15 -22.31 -27.42
N THR A 9 6.04 -21.78 -28.26
CA THR A 9 7.14 -20.91 -27.81
C THR A 9 6.63 -19.56 -27.29
N VAL A 10 5.65 -18.96 -27.97
CA VAL A 10 5.01 -17.70 -27.53
C VAL A 10 4.27 -17.89 -26.21
N TRP A 11 3.50 -18.98 -26.06
CA TRP A 11 2.80 -19.30 -24.82
C TRP A 11 3.76 -19.50 -23.63
N ARG A 12 4.91 -20.15 -23.85
CA ARG A 12 5.96 -20.28 -22.82
C ARG A 12 6.55 -18.93 -22.42
N GLY A 13 6.74 -18.01 -23.38
CA GLY A 13 7.21 -16.65 -23.10
C GLY A 13 6.21 -15.85 -22.26
N ILE A 14 4.91 -15.94 -22.58
CA ILE A 14 3.84 -15.25 -21.83
C ILE A 14 3.75 -15.79 -20.40
N VAL A 15 3.79 -17.12 -20.22
CA VAL A 15 3.77 -17.73 -18.88
C VAL A 15 5.02 -17.34 -18.09
N GLY A 16 6.19 -17.32 -18.71
CA GLY A 16 7.42 -16.84 -18.08
C GLY A 16 7.31 -15.39 -17.61
N ALA A 17 6.80 -14.50 -18.46
CA ALA A 17 6.59 -13.09 -18.11
C ALA A 17 5.58 -12.91 -16.97
N LEU A 18 4.50 -13.70 -16.96
CA LEU A 18 3.51 -13.69 -15.87
C LEU A 18 4.12 -14.12 -14.54
N VAL A 19 4.89 -15.22 -14.54
CA VAL A 19 5.55 -15.71 -13.31
C VAL A 19 6.53 -14.67 -12.77
N VAL A 20 7.35 -14.08 -13.64
CA VAL A 20 8.28 -13.01 -13.25
C VAL A 20 7.53 -11.79 -12.71
N GLY A 21 6.42 -11.40 -13.36
CA GLY A 21 5.57 -10.31 -12.89
C GLY A 21 4.99 -10.54 -11.50
N ILE A 22 4.52 -11.76 -11.21
CA ILE A 22 4.02 -12.15 -9.88
C ILE A 22 5.14 -12.08 -8.84
N ILE A 23 6.33 -12.59 -9.15
CA ILE A 23 7.48 -12.54 -8.24
C ILE A 23 7.86 -11.10 -7.91
N ILE A 24 7.97 -10.24 -8.94
CA ILE A 24 8.24 -8.81 -8.74
C ILE A 24 7.18 -8.17 -7.85
N TRP A 25 5.90 -8.47 -8.11
CA TRP A 25 4.79 -7.92 -7.32
C TRP A 25 4.88 -8.33 -5.84
N VAL A 26 5.13 -9.61 -5.54
CA VAL A 26 5.29 -10.10 -4.16
C VAL A 26 6.48 -9.44 -3.47
N LEU A 27 7.62 -9.33 -4.15
CA LEU A 27 8.82 -8.70 -3.59
C LEU A 27 8.62 -7.20 -3.34
N SER A 28 8.00 -6.48 -4.28
CA SER A 28 7.66 -5.06 -4.09
C SER A 28 6.68 -4.86 -2.93
N PHE A 29 5.66 -5.71 -2.81
CA PHE A 29 4.70 -5.62 -1.71
C PHE A 29 5.33 -5.89 -0.35
N SER A 30 6.22 -6.90 -0.27
CA SER A 30 6.98 -7.22 0.94
C SER A 30 7.92 -6.07 1.33
N PHE A 31 8.60 -5.47 0.36
CA PHE A 31 9.47 -4.31 0.59
C PHE A 31 8.70 -3.11 1.14
N ILE A 32 7.51 -2.83 0.60
CA ILE A 32 6.66 -1.74 1.10
C ILE A 32 6.18 -2.02 2.53
N ARG A 33 5.75 -3.24 2.84
CA ARG A 33 5.30 -3.60 4.20
C ARG A 33 6.41 -3.48 5.24
N ASN A 34 7.66 -3.70 4.85
CA ASN A 34 8.83 -3.53 5.73
C ASN A 34 9.39 -2.09 5.73
N SER A 35 8.80 -1.16 4.98
CA SER A 35 9.26 0.22 4.92
C SER A 35 8.89 1.00 6.18
N ALA A 36 9.74 1.95 6.59
CA ALA A 36 9.45 2.85 7.70
C ALA A 36 8.14 3.62 7.51
N ILE A 37 7.78 3.95 6.27
CA ILE A 37 6.56 4.66 5.90
C ILE A 37 5.33 3.86 6.29
N TYR A 38 5.28 2.58 5.90
CA TYR A 38 4.17 1.69 6.24
C TYR A 38 4.03 1.53 7.75
N THR A 39 5.15 1.34 8.45
CA THR A 39 5.16 1.18 9.91
C THR A 39 4.64 2.43 10.61
N VAL A 40 5.12 3.62 10.24
CA VAL A 40 4.69 4.90 10.83
C VAL A 40 3.20 5.14 10.55
N ALA A 41 2.76 4.93 9.31
CA ALA A 41 1.37 5.17 8.94
C ALA A 41 0.39 4.18 9.58
N SER A 42 0.71 2.89 9.59
CA SER A 42 -0.14 1.86 10.20
C SER A 42 -0.24 2.02 11.72
N LYS A 43 0.87 2.38 12.38
CA LYS A 43 0.88 2.70 13.81
C LYS A 43 0.00 3.91 14.10
N HIS A 44 0.12 4.99 13.31
CA HIS A 44 -0.71 6.18 13.48
C HIS A 44 -2.20 5.87 13.38
N ILE A 45 -2.63 5.08 12.39
CA ILE A 45 -4.04 4.70 12.23
C ILE A 45 -4.54 3.89 13.43
N ALA A 46 -3.72 2.98 13.96
CA ALA A 46 -4.08 2.17 15.12
C ALA A 46 -4.23 2.99 16.41
N GLU A 47 -3.55 4.14 16.50
CA GLU A 47 -3.55 5.04 17.67
C GLU A 47 -4.43 6.29 17.45
N SER A 48 -4.99 6.48 16.27
CA SER A 48 -5.74 7.69 15.89
C SER A 48 -7.16 7.65 16.45
N SER A 49 -7.46 8.57 17.37
CA SER A 49 -8.81 8.76 17.92
C SER A 49 -9.83 9.16 16.85
N SER A 50 -9.36 9.85 15.80
CA SER A 50 -10.16 10.23 14.63
C SER A 50 -10.60 8.98 13.84
N VAL A 51 -9.70 8.01 13.64
CA VAL A 51 -10.03 6.73 13.02
C VAL A 51 -10.98 5.94 13.91
N GLU A 52 -10.71 5.84 15.21
CA GLU A 52 -11.58 5.12 16.15
C GLU A 52 -13.00 5.72 16.20
N THR A 53 -13.13 7.04 16.14
CA THR A 53 -14.44 7.71 16.13
C THR A 53 -15.24 7.43 14.85
N ASN A 54 -14.55 7.28 13.72
CA ASN A 54 -15.18 7.09 12.41
C ASN A 54 -15.51 5.63 12.10
N PHE A 55 -14.69 4.68 12.55
CA PHE A 55 -14.79 3.28 12.18
C PHE A 55 -15.04 2.35 13.38
N GLY A 56 -14.92 2.85 14.61
CA GLY A 56 -14.82 2.06 15.83
C GLY A 56 -13.41 1.47 16.02
N PRO A 57 -13.21 0.64 17.06
CA PRO A 57 -11.93 -0.04 17.29
C PRO A 57 -11.44 -0.79 16.04
N VAL A 58 -10.22 -0.49 15.60
CA VAL A 58 -9.63 -1.06 14.37
C VAL A 58 -9.43 -2.56 14.54
N ARG A 59 -10.12 -3.37 13.73
CA ARG A 59 -9.98 -4.84 13.72
C ARG A 59 -8.95 -5.31 12.72
N SER A 60 -8.92 -4.68 11.56
CA SER A 60 -7.96 -5.02 10.52
C SER A 60 -7.64 -3.83 9.61
N LEU A 61 -6.43 -3.85 9.08
CA LEU A 61 -5.86 -2.78 8.27
C LEU A 61 -5.24 -3.39 7.01
N TYR A 62 -5.68 -2.94 5.84
CA TYR A 62 -5.17 -3.41 4.55
C TYR A 62 -4.65 -2.22 3.76
N MET A 63 -3.39 -2.26 3.33
CA MET A 63 -2.92 -1.27 2.35
C MET A 63 -3.46 -1.63 0.97
N MET A 64 -4.03 -0.64 0.29
CA MET A 64 -4.56 -0.83 -1.06
C MET A 64 -3.44 -1.16 -2.05
N PRO A 65 -3.68 -2.00 -3.06
CA PRO A 65 -2.80 -2.10 -4.22
C PRO A 65 -2.59 -0.70 -4.81
N TRP A 66 -1.33 -0.29 -4.98
CA TRP A 66 -0.97 1.07 -5.42
C TRP A 66 -1.42 2.20 -4.48
N GLY A 67 -1.77 1.88 -3.24
CA GLY A 67 -2.12 2.86 -2.22
C GLY A 67 -0.93 3.65 -1.68
N ILE A 68 0.30 3.36 -2.11
CA ILE A 68 1.50 4.08 -1.68
C ILE A 68 2.04 4.97 -2.80
N SER A 69 2.28 6.24 -2.49
CA SER A 69 3.08 7.14 -3.30
C SER A 69 4.34 7.51 -2.53
N TYR A 70 5.48 7.58 -3.23
CA TYR A 70 6.76 7.88 -2.61
C TYR A 70 7.54 8.85 -3.51
N ARG A 71 7.96 9.99 -2.94
CA ARG A 71 8.81 10.98 -3.59
C ARG A 71 9.88 11.44 -2.61
N VAL A 72 11.13 11.49 -3.06
CA VAL A 72 12.25 12.00 -2.28
C VAL A 72 12.97 13.05 -3.12
N ASN A 73 13.33 14.16 -2.48
CA ASN A 73 14.15 15.21 -3.04
C ASN A 73 15.28 15.53 -2.05
N GLY A 74 16.44 14.92 -2.24
CA GLY A 74 17.59 15.07 -1.33
C GLY A 74 17.29 14.51 0.07
N VAL A 75 17.34 15.38 1.09
CA VAL A 75 17.10 15.04 2.50
C VAL A 75 15.61 15.12 2.90
N GLU A 76 14.76 15.63 2.02
CA GLU A 76 13.33 15.74 2.23
C GLU A 76 12.57 14.67 1.44
N GLY A 77 11.54 14.11 2.06
CA GLY A 77 10.67 13.10 1.46
C GLY A 77 9.20 13.42 1.65
N LYS A 78 8.37 12.98 0.71
CA LYS A 78 6.91 13.05 0.80
C LYS A 78 6.35 11.71 0.36
N SER A 79 5.41 11.19 1.14
CA SER A 79 4.73 9.94 0.83
C SER A 79 3.25 10.07 1.17
N SER A 80 2.41 9.36 0.44
CA SER A 80 1.04 9.09 0.88
C SER A 80 0.81 7.60 0.93
N VAL A 81 0.07 7.14 1.94
CA VAL A 81 -0.31 5.73 2.10
C VAL A 81 -1.80 5.63 2.35
N LYS A 82 -2.49 4.90 1.49
CA LYS A 82 -3.92 4.66 1.53
C LYS A 82 -4.21 3.25 2.05
N PHE A 83 -4.91 3.22 3.17
CA PHE A 83 -5.39 2.02 3.83
C PHE A 83 -6.89 1.88 3.66
N PHE A 84 -7.32 0.62 3.58
CA PHE A 84 -8.68 0.21 3.87
C PHE A 84 -8.72 -0.27 5.33
N VAL A 85 -9.47 0.45 6.14
CA VAL A 85 -9.66 0.19 7.57
C VAL A 85 -10.98 -0.55 7.74
N VAL A 86 -10.94 -1.65 8.48
CA VAL A 86 -12.14 -2.36 8.93
C VAL A 86 -12.20 -2.21 10.44
N GLY A 87 -13.07 -1.33 10.90
CA GLY A 87 -13.35 -1.14 12.32
C GLY A 87 -14.50 -2.03 12.78
N ALA A 88 -14.91 -1.85 14.04
CA ALA A 88 -16.02 -2.59 14.61
C ALA A 88 -17.38 -2.14 14.07
N ASP A 89 -17.51 -0.85 13.73
CA ASP A 89 -18.77 -0.20 13.41
C ASP A 89 -18.92 0.02 11.91
N SER A 90 -17.84 0.34 11.21
CA SER A 90 -17.83 0.56 9.77
C SER A 90 -16.47 0.21 9.14
N SER A 91 -16.41 0.24 7.81
CA SER A 91 -15.17 0.10 7.06
C SER A 91 -14.98 1.26 6.10
N GLY A 92 -13.77 1.57 5.67
CA GLY A 92 -13.54 2.68 4.75
C GLY A 92 -12.09 2.92 4.43
N PHE A 93 -11.85 3.98 3.67
CA PHE A 93 -10.49 4.35 3.28
C PHE A 93 -9.93 5.43 4.19
N VAL A 94 -8.66 5.30 4.56
CA VAL A 94 -7.89 6.34 5.27
C VAL A 94 -6.61 6.57 4.50
N GLU A 95 -6.32 7.82 4.16
CA GLU A 95 -5.08 8.22 3.50
C GLU A 95 -4.23 9.05 4.45
N ILE A 96 -2.99 8.59 4.67
CA ILE A 96 -2.00 9.24 5.53
C ILE A 96 -0.95 9.89 4.65
N TYR A 97 -0.68 11.17 4.88
CA TYR A 97 0.41 11.89 4.25
C TYR A 97 1.58 11.97 5.22
N LEU A 98 2.75 11.53 4.77
CA LEU A 98 3.98 11.54 5.52
C LEU A 98 5.00 12.47 4.87
N GLY A 99 5.76 13.16 5.72
CA GLY A 99 6.93 13.94 5.36
C GLY A 99 8.17 13.30 5.96
N GLN A 100 9.28 13.39 5.27
CA GLN A 100 10.59 12.99 5.78
C GLN A 100 11.45 14.24 5.97
N GLU A 101 12.00 14.38 7.16
CA GLU A 101 12.98 15.41 7.50
C GLU A 101 14.19 14.70 8.14
N TYR A 102 15.39 14.95 7.61
CA TYR A 102 16.65 14.35 8.10
C TYR A 102 16.64 12.82 8.21
N GLY A 103 15.94 12.14 7.30
CA GLY A 103 15.86 10.69 7.26
C GLY A 103 14.72 10.09 8.10
N ILE A 104 14.04 10.87 8.93
CA ILE A 104 12.96 10.41 9.82
C ILE A 104 11.61 10.71 9.17
N TRP A 105 10.74 9.70 9.13
CA TRP A 105 9.38 9.83 8.58
C TRP A 105 8.38 10.21 9.68
N GLU A 106 7.56 11.21 9.40
CA GLU A 106 6.53 11.71 10.30
C GLU A 106 5.21 11.89 9.56
N VAL A 107 4.10 11.69 10.28
CA VAL A 107 2.77 11.99 9.76
C VAL A 107 2.57 13.50 9.70
N LYS A 108 2.23 14.02 8.53
CA LYS A 108 1.94 15.43 8.31
C LYS A 108 0.43 15.69 8.20
N ASN A 109 -0.35 14.73 7.70
CA ASN A 109 -1.80 14.85 7.61
C ASN A 109 -2.50 13.47 7.56
N GLU A 110 -3.75 13.42 8.03
CA GLU A 110 -4.66 12.26 7.96
C GLU A 110 -5.94 12.70 7.23
N VAL A 111 -6.39 11.91 6.25
CA VAL A 111 -7.64 12.13 5.53
C VAL A 111 -8.49 10.87 5.62
N ASN A 112 -9.62 10.96 6.33
CA ASN A 112 -10.64 9.92 6.36
C ASN A 112 -11.50 10.02 5.10
N GLY A 113 -11.44 8.98 4.29
CA GLY A 113 -12.19 8.85 3.05
C GLY A 113 -13.58 8.26 3.28
N HIS A 114 -14.15 7.74 2.18
CA HIS A 114 -15.51 7.23 2.18
C HIS A 114 -15.69 6.05 3.15
N GLN A 115 -16.72 6.14 3.99
CA GLN A 115 -17.19 5.06 4.86
C GLN A 115 -18.16 4.14 4.09
N PHE A 116 -18.10 2.85 4.38
CA PHE A 116 -18.99 1.79 3.93
C PHE A 116 -19.62 1.16 5.17
N PHE A 117 -20.95 1.16 5.20
CA PHE A 117 -21.79 0.60 6.26
C PHE A 117 -22.14 -0.86 5.96
#